data_AF-A0A382IVJ2-F1
#
_entry.id   AF-A0A382IVJ2-F1
#
_cell.length_a   1.000
_cell.length_b   1.000
_cell.length_c   1.000
_cell.angle_alpha   90.00
_cell.angle_beta   90.00
_cell.angle_gamma   90.00
#
_symmetry.space_group_name_H-M   'P 1'
#
loop_
_entity.id
_entity.type
_entity.pdbx_description
1 polymer ?
#
loop_
_entity_poly.entity_id
_entity_poly.type
_entity_poly.pdbx_seq_one_letter_code
_entity_poly.pdbx_strand_id
1 'polypeptide(L)'
;MSRIEIRALTFDVFGTVVDWRNSIAREGATWGPKKGLDIDWFGFADAWRGLYQPAMKKVRESQMGWVNLDALHRMNLDQLSNQFGLDVLNEDDLN
;
A
#
# COMPACT_ATOMS: atom_id res chain seq x y z
N MET A 1 -10.56 -12.62 -43.72
CA MET A 1 -10.76 -12.56 -42.25
C MET A 1 -10.71 -11.10 -41.84
N SER A 2 -11.75 -10.57 -41.16
CA SER A 2 -11.66 -9.22 -40.61
C SER A 2 -10.71 -9.24 -39.41
N ARG A 3 -9.76 -8.30 -39.39
CA ARG A 3 -8.80 -8.14 -38.30
C ARG A 3 -9.51 -7.36 -37.19
N ILE A 4 -9.45 -7.83 -35.95
CA ILE A 4 -9.98 -7.07 -34.81
C ILE A 4 -9.16 -5.78 -34.69
N GLU A 5 -9.84 -4.63 -34.80
CA GLU A 5 -9.25 -3.30 -34.57
C GLU A 5 -9.33 -2.99 -33.08
N ILE A 6 -8.18 -3.02 -32.40
CA ILE A 6 -8.10 -2.64 -30.99
C ILE A 6 -8.22 -1.12 -30.89
N ARG A 7 -9.19 -0.65 -30.09
CA ARG A 7 -9.46 0.79 -29.89
C ARG A 7 -8.98 1.33 -28.54
N ALA A 8 -8.74 0.45 -27.58
CA ALA A 8 -8.29 0.83 -26.25
C ALA A 8 -7.45 -0.29 -25.62
N LEU A 9 -6.49 0.11 -24.80
CA LEU A 9 -5.72 -0.76 -23.90
C LEU A 9 -5.79 -0.15 -22.51
N THR A 10 -6.25 -0.94 -21.54
CA THR A 10 -6.23 -0.57 -20.13
C THR A 10 -5.18 -1.41 -19.42
N PHE A 11 -4.53 -0.80 -18.44
CA PHE A 11 -3.46 -1.44 -17.69
C PHE A 11 -3.82 -1.43 -16.21
N ASP A 12 -3.65 -2.59 -15.58
CA ASP A 12 -3.36 -2.60 -14.15
C ASP A 12 -2.09 -1.78 -13.90
N VAL A 13 -1.97 -1.15 -12.72
CA VAL A 13 -0.89 -0.20 -12.44
C VAL A 13 0.11 -0.77 -11.43
N PHE A 14 -0.36 -1.21 -10.25
CA PHE A 14 0.54 -1.65 -9.18
C PHE A 14 1.17 -3.01 -9.48
N GLY A 15 2.44 -2.99 -9.87
CA GLY A 15 3.23 -4.16 -10.24
C GLY A 15 3.33 -4.32 -11.76
N THR A 16 2.25 -4.04 -12.49
CA THR A 16 2.24 -4.10 -13.96
C THR A 16 2.96 -2.91 -14.59
N VAL A 17 2.73 -1.69 -14.08
CA VAL A 17 3.34 -0.44 -14.60
C VAL A 17 4.37 0.14 -13.65
N VAL A 18 4.13 0.04 -12.33
CA VAL A 18 5.00 0.63 -11.31
C VAL A 18 5.56 -0.41 -10.35
N ASP A 19 6.82 -0.22 -9.96
CA ASP A 19 7.49 -0.98 -8.91
C ASP A 19 7.17 -0.37 -7.54
N TRP A 20 6.04 -0.80 -6.97
CA TRP A 20 5.57 -0.32 -5.68
C TRP A 20 6.47 -0.80 -4.52
N ARG A 21 6.99 -2.03 -4.60
CA ARG A 21 7.72 -2.66 -3.49
C ARG A 21 9.03 -1.93 -3.21
N ASN A 22 9.84 -1.72 -4.25
CA ASN A 22 11.10 -1.00 -4.08
C ASN A 22 10.87 0.49 -3.80
N SER A 23 9.78 1.08 -4.33
CA SER A 23 9.46 2.48 -4.04
C SER A 23 9.13 2.69 -2.56
N ILE A 24 8.22 1.90 -1.98
CA ILE A 24 7.88 2.00 -0.55
C ILE A 24 9.13 1.77 0.32
N ALA A 25 9.88 0.70 0.04
CA ALA A 25 11.05 0.37 0.84
C ALA A 25 12.13 1.46 0.79
N ARG A 26 12.37 2.05 -0.40
CA ARG A 26 13.34 3.13 -0.58
C ARG A 26 12.92 4.42 0.12
N GLU A 27 11.66 4.83 -0.02
CA GLU A 27 11.16 6.04 0.65
C GLU A 27 11.25 5.87 2.18
N GLY A 28 10.83 4.71 2.69
CA GLY A 28 10.97 4.36 4.10
C GLY A 28 12.42 4.40 4.59
N ALA A 29 13.35 3.77 3.87
CA ALA A 29 14.78 3.78 4.22
C ALA A 29 15.40 5.20 4.18
N THR A 30 14.84 6.10 3.37
CA THR A 30 15.33 7.49 3.24
C THR A 30 14.74 8.42 4.30
N TRP A 31 13.46 8.24 4.63
CA TRP A 31 12.71 9.09 5.55
C TRP A 31 12.79 8.60 7.00
N GLY A 32 12.68 7.29 7.22
CA GLY A 32 12.64 6.63 8.52
C GLY A 32 13.74 7.07 9.50
N PRO A 33 15.02 7.11 9.10
CA PRO A 33 16.09 7.54 10.01
C PRO A 33 15.91 8.96 10.55
N LYS A 34 15.23 9.85 9.80
CA LYS A 34 14.93 11.23 10.25
C LYS A 34 13.85 11.26 11.35
N LYS A 35 13.14 10.15 11.53
CA LYS A 35 12.09 9.94 12.53
C LYS A 35 12.48 8.96 13.63
N GLY A 36 13.73 8.51 13.64
CA GLY A 36 14.21 7.52 14.60
C GLY A 36 13.73 6.10 14.31
N LEU A 37 13.31 5.81 13.07
CA LEU A 37 12.93 4.48 12.63
C LEU A 37 14.10 3.77 11.95
N ASP A 38 14.44 2.59 12.47
CA ASP A 38 15.39 1.65 11.88
C ASP A 38 14.71 0.27 11.81
N ILE A 39 14.02 0.02 10.70
CA ILE A 39 13.20 -1.18 10.49
C ILE A 39 13.49 -1.83 9.14
N ASP A 40 13.09 -3.08 8.99
CA ASP A 40 13.09 -3.76 7.69
C ASP A 40 11.99 -3.16 6.78
N TRP A 41 12.37 -2.17 5.98
CA TRP A 41 11.46 -1.48 5.06
C TRP A 41 10.94 -2.36 3.92
N PHE A 42 11.64 -3.43 3.56
CA PHE A 42 11.13 -4.40 2.62
C PHE A 42 10.10 -5.31 3.28
N GLY A 43 10.38 -5.79 4.49
CA GLY A 43 9.42 -6.50 5.33
C GLY A 43 8.15 -5.67 5.59
N PHE A 44 8.29 -4.37 5.82
CA PHE A 44 7.18 -3.44 5.95
C PHE A 44 6.35 -3.34 4.65
N ALA A 45 7.00 -3.12 3.51
CA ALA A 45 6.31 -3.04 2.23
C ALA A 45 5.52 -4.32 1.91
N ASP A 46 6.11 -5.49 2.18
CA ASP A 46 5.49 -6.80 1.97
C ASP A 46 4.31 -7.02 2.93
N ALA A 47 4.46 -6.68 4.22
CA ALA A 47 3.38 -6.76 5.20
C ALA A 47 2.21 -5.84 4.84
N TRP A 48 2.51 -4.60 4.43
CA TRP A 48 1.49 -3.62 4.05
C TRP A 48 0.71 -4.06 2.80
N ARG A 49 1.42 -4.58 1.79
CA ARG A 49 0.78 -5.20 0.62
C ARG A 49 -0.01 -6.45 0.98
N GLY A 50 0.44 -7.23 1.95
CA GLY A 50 -0.27 -8.42 2.45
C GLY A 50 -1.68 -8.12 2.95
N LEU A 51 -1.92 -6.92 3.49
CA LEU A 51 -3.23 -6.48 3.97
C LEU A 51 -4.16 -5.96 2.85
N TYR A 52 -3.64 -5.71 1.64
CA TYR A 52 -4.42 -5.17 0.52
C TYR A 52 -5.63 -6.03 0.14
N GLN A 53 -5.40 -7.32 -0.15
CA GLN A 53 -6.49 -8.23 -0.54
C GLN A 53 -7.48 -8.52 0.60
N PRO A 54 -7.04 -8.79 1.84
CA PRO A 54 -7.94 -8.93 2.98
C PRO A 54 -8.83 -7.70 3.20
N ALA A 55 -8.28 -6.48 3.14
CA ALA A 55 -9.04 -5.25 3.32
C ALA A 55 -10.08 -5.05 2.20
N MET A 56 -9.67 -5.21 0.93
CA MET A 56 -10.61 -5.13 -0.19
C MET A 56 -11.69 -6.22 -0.16
N LYS A 57 -11.37 -7.42 0.35
CA LYS A 57 -12.35 -8.51 0.48
C LYS A 57 -13.52 -8.10 1.37
N LYS A 58 -13.26 -7.42 2.49
CA LYS A 58 -14.31 -6.93 3.40
C LYS A 58 -15.29 -5.98 2.70
N VAL A 59 -14.79 -5.09 1.83
CA VAL A 59 -15.62 -4.20 1.01
C VAL A 59 -16.42 -4.99 -0.02
N ARG A 60 -15.79 -5.94 -0.73
CA ARG A 60 -16.46 -6.79 -1.74
C ARG A 60 -17.55 -7.69 -1.14
N GLU A 61 -17.39 -8.11 0.11
CA GLU A 61 -18.34 -8.96 0.84
C GLU A 61 -19.35 -8.17 1.67
N SER A 62 -19.42 -6.84 1.49
CA SER A 62 -20.34 -5.95 2.22
C SER A 62 -20.19 -6.01 3.75
N GLN A 63 -19.04 -6.45 4.26
CA GLN A 63 -18.70 -6.41 5.69
C GLN A 63 -18.25 -5.01 6.12
N MET A 64 -17.98 -4.13 5.15
CA MET A 64 -17.63 -2.73 5.31
C MET A 64 -18.25 -1.92 4.17
N GLY A 65 -18.62 -0.67 4.43
CA GLY A 65 -19.07 0.25 3.38
C GLY A 65 -17.98 0.52 2.34
N TRP A 66 -18.38 1.09 1.20
CA TRP A 66 -17.41 1.50 0.18
C TRP A 66 -16.49 2.60 0.72
N VAL A 67 -15.19 2.43 0.48
CA VAL A 67 -14.15 3.43 0.72
C VAL A 67 -13.15 3.38 -0.45
N ASN A 68 -12.43 4.48 -0.67
CA ASN A 68 -11.36 4.50 -1.65
C ASN A 68 -10.13 3.71 -1.16
N LEU A 69 -9.16 3.50 -2.05
CA LEU A 69 -7.99 2.69 -1.72
C LEU A 69 -7.06 3.38 -0.72
N ASP A 70 -6.99 4.71 -0.71
CA ASP A 70 -6.15 5.46 0.24
C ASP A 70 -6.62 5.25 1.68
N ALA A 71 -7.93 5.26 1.92
CA ALA A 71 -8.50 4.93 3.22
C ALA A 71 -8.12 3.51 3.66
N LEU A 72 -8.17 2.52 2.74
CA LEU A 72 -7.74 1.15 3.05
C LEU A 72 -6.24 1.09 3.36
N HIS A 73 -5.40 1.83 2.63
CA HIS A 73 -3.96 1.89 2.91
C HIS A 73 -3.69 2.49 4.30
N ARG A 74 -4.37 3.58 4.67
CA ARG A 74 -4.26 4.19 6.02
C ARG A 74 -4.68 3.20 7.12
N MET A 75 -5.81 2.51 6.94
CA MET A 75 -6.27 1.49 7.89
C MET A 75 -5.30 0.30 8.01
N ASN A 76 -4.65 -0.07 6.91
CA ASN A 76 -3.64 -1.13 6.92
C ASN A 76 -2.33 -0.65 7.57
N LEU A 77 -1.99 0.64 7.42
CA LEU A 77 -0.85 1.26 8.10
C LEU A 77 -1.06 1.24 9.62
N ASP A 78 -2.25 1.62 10.09
CA ASP A 78 -2.61 1.57 11.51
C ASP A 78 -2.43 0.16 12.10
N GLN A 79 -2.88 -0.87 11.37
CA GLN A 79 -2.74 -2.26 11.80
C GLN A 79 -1.29 -2.70 11.95
N LEU A 80 -0.37 -2.10 11.18
CA LEU A 80 1.05 -2.43 11.20
C LEU A 80 1.87 -1.54 12.14
N SER A 81 1.29 -0.46 12.70
CA SER A 81 2.02 0.52 13.51
C SER A 81 2.85 -0.13 14.61
N ASN A 82 2.18 -0.91 15.47
CA ASN A 82 2.82 -1.60 16.59
C ASN A 82 3.87 -2.64 16.12
N GLN A 83 3.62 -3.32 15.00
CA GLN A 83 4.52 -4.37 14.50
C GLN A 83 5.86 -3.79 14.03
N PHE A 84 5.84 -2.58 13.49
CA PHE A 84 7.01 -1.91 12.93
C PHE A 84 7.46 -0.69 13.74
N GLY A 85 6.97 -0.53 14.98
CA GLY A 85 7.39 0.53 15.89
C GLY A 85 7.10 1.94 15.37
N LEU A 86 6.02 2.11 14.59
CA LEU A 86 5.63 3.40 14.01
C LEU A 86 4.98 4.35 15.03
N ASP A 87 4.85 3.93 16.30
CA ASP A 87 4.20 4.68 17.37
C ASP A 87 4.94 5.97 17.77
N VAL A 88 6.16 6.14 17.29
CA VAL A 88 6.95 7.38 17.43
C VAL A 88 6.49 8.49 16.47
N LEU A 89 5.68 8.14 15.46
CA LEU A 89 5.16 9.06 14.46
C LEU A 89 3.89 9.75 14.97
N ASN A 90 3.71 11.01 14.58
CA ASN A 90 2.46 11.73 14.79
C ASN A 90 1.55 11.64 13.55
N GLU A 91 0.34 12.16 13.61
CA GLU A 91 -0.59 12.13 12.48
C GLU A 91 -0.07 12.90 11.25
N ASP A 92 0.69 13.99 11.43
CA ASP A 92 1.28 14.72 10.29
C ASP A 92 2.34 13.87 9.56
N ASP A 93 2.98 12.94 10.26
CA ASP A 93 3.94 11.99 9.68
C ASP A 93 3.27 10.80 8.97
N LEU A 94 1.99 10.56 9.23
CA LEU A 94 1.19 9.46 8.66
C LEU A 94 0.22 9.91 7.56
N ASN A 95 0.18 11.22 7.27
CA ASN A 95 -0.70 11.86 6.28
C ASN A 95 -0.06 12.05 4.90
#